data_AF-D2K2D5-F1
#
_entry.id   AF-D2K2D5-F1
#
_cell.length_a   1.000
_cell.length_b   1.000
_cell.length_c   1.000
_cell.angle_alpha   90.00
_cell.angle_beta   90.00
_cell.angle_gamma   90.00
#
_symmetry.space_group_name_H-M   'P 1'
#
loop_
_entity.id
_entity.type
_entity.pdbx_description
1 polymer ?
#
loop_
_entity_poly.entity_id
_entity_poly.type
_entity_poly.pdbx_seq_one_letter_code
_entity_poly.pdbx_strand_id
1 'polypeptide(L)'
;KLGGGGGGCNISATIGHLTLWTTRHRSGRTLVNQVDFITDIGHRTPSGSRKELGFTGGGPQWLITELGIFDFSANGEACLRAVWPDATIDDVCAATGFEPIVDLSPGLLSPPSVAELAAIRSIDPLTCRRLEFDERELSRRFRRTERTACSC
;
A
#
# COMPACT_ATOMS: atom_id res chain seq x y z
N LYS A 1 21.60 -5.15 8.33
CA LYS A 1 21.34 -6.39 7.55
C LYS A 1 19.87 -6.75 7.75
N LEU A 2 19.11 -6.96 6.68
CA LEU A 2 17.69 -7.34 6.72
C LEU A 2 17.53 -8.87 6.58
N GLY A 3 16.31 -9.39 6.73
CA GLY A 3 15.99 -10.82 6.62
C GLY A 3 16.20 -11.43 5.23
N GLY A 4 16.43 -10.60 4.19
CA GLY A 4 16.56 -11.03 2.79
C GLY A 4 15.20 -11.25 2.12
N GLY A 5 15.20 -11.68 0.87
CA GLY A 5 13.97 -11.85 0.08
C GLY A 5 13.13 -13.08 0.47
N GLY A 6 13.69 -14.04 1.20
CA GLY A 6 13.00 -15.30 1.52
C GLY A 6 12.43 -15.96 0.27
N GLY A 7 11.14 -16.29 0.27
CA GLY A 7 10.42 -16.78 -0.91
C GLY A 7 9.77 -15.68 -1.77
N GLY A 8 9.88 -14.41 -1.38
CA GLY A 8 9.26 -13.27 -2.05
C GLY A 8 9.70 -13.11 -3.50
N CYS A 9 10.96 -13.40 -3.80
CA CYS A 9 11.48 -13.37 -5.18
C CYS A 9 10.69 -14.27 -6.15
N ASN A 10 10.31 -15.47 -5.72
CA ASN A 10 9.52 -16.39 -6.56
C ASN A 10 8.03 -16.00 -6.59
N ILE A 11 7.48 -15.55 -5.46
CA ILE A 11 6.10 -15.10 -5.37
C ILE A 11 5.89 -13.90 -6.30
N SER A 12 6.73 -12.87 -6.18
CA SER A 12 6.66 -11.66 -7.00
C SER A 12 6.92 -11.94 -8.49
N ALA A 13 7.67 -12.99 -8.82
CA ALA A 13 7.91 -13.40 -10.20
C ALA A 13 6.72 -14.13 -10.86
N THR A 14 5.91 -14.88 -10.10
CA THR A 14 4.97 -15.87 -10.66
C THR A 14 3.50 -15.66 -10.28
N ILE A 15 3.19 -14.96 -9.18
CA ILE A 15 1.80 -14.81 -8.72
C ILE A 15 1.01 -13.86 -9.62
N GLY A 16 -0.26 -14.20 -9.87
CA GLY A 16 -1.17 -13.36 -10.67
C GLY A 16 -1.64 -12.10 -9.94
N HIS A 17 -1.79 -12.17 -8.61
CA HIS A 17 -2.29 -11.09 -7.77
C HIS A 17 -1.34 -10.84 -6.60
N LEU A 18 -0.64 -9.72 -6.63
CA LEU A 18 0.28 -9.30 -5.58
C LEU A 18 -0.17 -7.95 -5.00
N THR A 19 -0.31 -7.90 -3.67
CA THR A 19 -0.54 -6.64 -2.94
C THR A 19 0.64 -6.41 -2.01
N LEU A 20 1.21 -5.22 -2.10
CA LEU A 20 2.26 -4.74 -1.20
C LEU A 20 1.62 -4.02 -0.01
N TRP A 21 2.18 -4.22 1.17
CA TRP A 21 1.72 -3.60 2.41
C TRP A 21 2.90 -3.04 3.20
N THR A 22 2.75 -1.83 3.73
CA THR A 22 3.72 -1.25 4.68
C THR A 22 3.04 -0.27 5.63
N THR A 23 3.58 -0.14 6.84
CA THR A 23 3.15 0.82 7.87
C THR A 23 4.22 1.88 8.14
N ARG A 24 5.21 1.98 7.25
CA ARG A 24 6.42 2.81 7.43
C ARG A 24 6.57 3.87 6.35
N HIS A 25 5.54 4.13 5.55
CA HIS A 25 5.59 5.10 4.46
C HIS A 25 5.99 6.49 4.95
N ARG A 26 5.35 7.02 6.01
CA ARG A 26 5.61 8.33 6.64
C ARG A 26 7.03 8.51 7.15
N SER A 27 7.83 7.44 7.25
CA SER A 27 9.25 7.55 7.57
C SER A 27 10.06 8.28 6.48
N GLY A 28 9.54 8.37 5.25
CA GLY A 28 10.26 8.90 4.09
C GLY A 28 11.37 7.98 3.58
N ARG A 29 11.48 6.76 4.12
CA ARG A 29 12.59 5.82 3.84
C ARG A 29 12.12 4.53 3.15
N THR A 30 10.82 4.37 2.93
CA THR A 30 10.23 3.14 2.40
C THR A 30 9.92 3.24 0.91
N LEU A 31 9.23 4.29 0.47
CA LEU A 31 8.96 4.54 -0.94
C LEU A 31 10.04 5.47 -1.48
N VAL A 32 11.07 4.90 -2.10
CA VAL A 32 12.25 5.62 -2.60
C VAL A 32 12.35 5.50 -4.11
N ASN A 33 13.01 6.45 -4.76
CA ASN A 33 13.19 6.45 -6.21
C ASN A 33 13.94 5.20 -6.72
N GLN A 34 14.93 4.73 -5.95
CA GLN A 34 15.71 3.55 -6.29
C GLN A 34 16.05 2.78 -5.01
N VAL A 35 15.75 1.47 -5.01
CA VAL A 35 16.16 0.57 -3.93
C VAL A 35 17.61 0.14 -4.11
N ASP A 36 18.30 -0.12 -3.00
CA ASP A 36 19.69 -0.61 -3.02
C ASP A 36 19.79 -2.04 -3.61
N PHE A 37 18.74 -2.84 -3.41
CA PHE A 37 18.68 -4.23 -3.86
C PHE A 37 17.25 -4.65 -4.16
N ILE A 38 17.05 -5.35 -5.29
CA ILE A 38 15.74 -5.90 -5.68
C ILE A 38 15.60 -7.31 -5.11
N THR A 39 14.89 -7.45 -3.99
CA THR A 39 14.50 -8.76 -3.45
C THR A 39 13.30 -9.36 -4.18
N ASP A 40 12.38 -8.51 -4.61
CA ASP A 40 11.09 -8.84 -5.20
C ASP A 40 10.90 -8.01 -6.45
N ILE A 41 10.56 -8.65 -7.57
CA ILE A 41 10.44 -7.92 -8.83
C ILE A 41 9.12 -7.17 -8.91
N GLY A 42 9.21 -5.86 -9.16
CA GLY A 42 8.07 -4.99 -9.48
C GLY A 42 7.64 -5.10 -10.93
N HIS A 43 7.18 -3.99 -11.53
CA HIS A 43 6.81 -3.92 -12.95
C HIS A 43 8.01 -3.69 -13.88
N ARG A 44 9.04 -3.01 -13.39
CA ARG A 44 10.26 -2.69 -14.12
C ARG A 44 11.49 -2.91 -13.25
N THR A 45 12.60 -3.19 -13.91
CA THR A 45 13.94 -3.26 -13.33
C THR A 45 14.92 -2.56 -14.27
N PRO A 46 16.14 -2.25 -13.82
CA PRO A 46 17.19 -1.75 -14.71
C PRO A 46 17.50 -2.69 -15.89
N SER A 47 17.19 -3.99 -15.77
CA SER A 47 17.42 -5.01 -16.81
C SER A 47 16.25 -5.17 -17.78
N GLY A 48 15.12 -4.49 -17.56
CA GLY A 48 13.92 -4.60 -18.40
C GLY A 48 12.63 -4.78 -17.62
N SER A 49 11.54 -4.94 -18.37
CA SER A 49 10.20 -5.23 -17.87
C SER A 49 10.03 -6.70 -17.49
N ARG A 50 8.96 -7.00 -16.74
CA ARG A 50 8.59 -8.37 -16.36
C ARG A 50 8.52 -9.32 -17.57
N LYS A 51 7.89 -8.86 -18.65
CA LYS A 51 7.66 -9.64 -19.87
C LYS A 51 8.96 -9.97 -20.59
N GLU A 52 9.87 -9.00 -20.72
CA GLU A 52 11.17 -9.19 -21.38
C GLU A 52 12.06 -10.18 -20.62
N LEU A 53 11.92 -10.19 -19.29
CA LEU A 53 12.66 -11.10 -18.41
C LEU A 53 11.99 -12.48 -18.24
N GLY A 54 10.86 -12.72 -18.92
CA GLY A 54 10.18 -14.02 -18.93
C GLY A 54 9.38 -14.34 -17.65
N PHE A 55 9.09 -13.34 -16.82
CA PHE A 55 8.28 -13.55 -15.61
C PHE A 55 6.79 -13.67 -15.94
N THR A 56 6.12 -14.64 -15.31
CA THR A 56 4.74 -15.02 -15.61
C THR A 56 3.70 -14.36 -14.70
N GLY A 57 4.11 -13.82 -13.56
CA GLY A 57 3.22 -13.16 -12.60
C GLY A 57 2.75 -11.78 -13.06
N GLY A 58 1.60 -11.35 -12.55
CA GLY A 58 0.96 -10.07 -12.88
C GLY A 58 1.66 -8.82 -12.32
N GLY A 59 2.60 -9.01 -11.39
CA GLY A 59 3.26 -7.92 -10.68
C GLY A 59 2.38 -7.27 -9.60
N PRO A 60 2.89 -6.25 -8.91
CA PRO A 60 2.14 -5.52 -7.88
C PRO A 60 0.86 -4.89 -8.46
N GLN A 61 -0.30 -5.21 -7.89
CA GLN A 61 -1.58 -4.61 -8.26
C GLN A 61 -1.93 -3.46 -7.34
N TRP A 62 -1.64 -3.62 -6.06
CA TRP A 62 -1.92 -2.64 -5.02
C TRP A 62 -0.70 -2.43 -4.15
N LEU A 63 -0.49 -1.19 -3.72
CA LEU A 63 0.39 -0.84 -2.62
C LEU A 63 -0.45 -0.11 -1.57
N ILE A 64 -0.64 -0.75 -0.43
CA ILE A 64 -1.41 -0.21 0.67
C ILE A 64 -0.44 0.25 1.75
N THR A 65 -0.55 1.51 2.16
CA THR A 65 0.29 2.13 3.17
C THR A 65 -0.55 2.66 4.32
N GLU A 66 0.07 3.13 5.41
CA GLU A 66 -0.64 3.87 6.45
C GLU A 66 -1.08 5.28 6.03
N LEU A 67 -0.68 5.77 4.85
CA LEU A 67 -1.09 7.09 4.31
C LEU A 67 -2.16 7.01 3.21
N GLY A 68 -2.13 5.95 2.41
CA GLY A 68 -3.06 5.80 1.31
C GLY A 68 -2.91 4.48 0.56
N ILE A 69 -3.72 4.35 -0.49
CA ILE A 69 -3.77 3.20 -1.40
C ILE A 69 -3.27 3.66 -2.78
N PHE A 70 -2.35 2.89 -3.33
CA PHE A 70 -1.83 3.06 -4.68
C PHE A 70 -2.17 1.84 -5.53
N ASP A 71 -2.38 2.06 -6.82
CA ASP A 71 -2.24 1.03 -7.85
C ASP A 71 -1.04 1.37 -8.75
N PHE A 72 -0.97 0.71 -9.91
CA PHE A 72 0.10 0.93 -10.87
C PHE A 72 -0.47 1.19 -12.27
N SER A 73 0.08 2.18 -12.95
CA SER A 73 -0.23 2.48 -14.36
C SER A 73 0.18 1.31 -15.27
N ALA A 74 -0.24 1.35 -16.54
CA ALA A 74 0.23 0.40 -17.55
C ALA A 74 1.77 0.36 -17.69
N ASN A 75 2.44 1.48 -17.43
CA ASN A 75 3.90 1.58 -17.41
C ASN A 75 4.57 1.10 -16.11
N GLY A 76 3.80 0.77 -15.07
CA GLY A 76 4.31 0.35 -13.77
C GLY A 76 4.64 1.49 -12.79
N GLU A 77 4.19 2.71 -13.05
CA GLU A 77 4.33 3.86 -12.17
C GLU A 77 3.26 3.82 -11.08
N ALA A 78 3.59 4.21 -9.85
CA ALA A 78 2.63 4.19 -8.75
C ALA A 78 1.62 5.34 -8.90
N CYS A 79 0.33 5.02 -8.83
CA CYS A 79 -0.74 6.02 -8.85
C CYS A 79 -1.47 6.03 -7.51
N LEU A 80 -1.53 7.18 -6.84
CA LEU A 80 -2.29 7.38 -5.61
C LEU A 80 -3.80 7.37 -5.93
N ARG A 81 -4.49 6.35 -5.44
CA ARG A 81 -5.93 6.12 -5.68
C ARG A 81 -6.81 6.57 -4.53
N ALA A 82 -6.29 6.55 -3.30
CA ALA A 82 -6.98 7.11 -2.15
C ALA A 82 -6.03 7.47 -1.01
N VAL A 83 -6.45 8.42 -0.18
CA VAL A 83 -5.75 8.86 1.03
C VAL A 83 -6.64 8.57 2.23
N TRP A 84 -6.08 8.02 3.32
CA TRP A 84 -6.88 7.75 4.51
C TRP A 84 -7.47 9.04 5.10
N PRO A 85 -8.61 8.97 5.81
CA PRO A 85 -9.35 10.17 6.25
C PRO A 85 -8.57 11.18 7.11
N ASP A 86 -7.45 10.77 7.71
CA ASP A 86 -6.59 11.55 8.59
C ASP A 86 -5.20 11.80 7.98
N ALA A 87 -5.04 11.64 6.66
CA ALA A 87 -3.86 12.00 5.90
C ALA A 87 -4.22 12.94 4.74
N THR A 88 -3.21 13.60 4.19
CA THR A 88 -3.34 14.51 3.03
C THR A 88 -2.49 14.01 1.85
N ILE A 89 -2.75 14.55 0.65
CA ILE A 89 -1.86 14.31 -0.50
C ILE A 89 -0.46 14.84 -0.20
N ASP A 90 -0.35 16.00 0.47
CA ASP A 90 0.93 16.57 0.87
C ASP A 90 1.71 15.65 1.82
N ASP A 91 1.02 14.99 2.77
CA ASP A 91 1.65 13.96 3.62
C ASP A 91 2.23 12.82 2.78
N VAL A 92 1.50 12.36 1.76
CA VAL A 92 1.94 11.29 0.87
C VAL A 92 3.14 11.74 0.05
N CYS A 93 3.08 12.89 -0.61
CA CYS A 93 4.16 13.40 -1.45
C CYS A 93 5.42 13.68 -0.61
N ALA A 94 5.28 14.27 0.58
CA ALA A 94 6.41 14.51 1.48
C ALA A 94 7.10 13.22 1.97
N ALA A 95 6.36 12.10 2.02
CA ALA A 95 6.85 10.80 2.43
C ALA A 95 7.29 9.88 1.27
N THR A 96 7.11 10.32 0.02
CA THR A 96 7.44 9.55 -1.19
C THR A 96 8.67 10.13 -1.87
N GLY A 97 9.70 9.32 -2.08
CA GLY A 97 10.95 9.73 -2.72
C GLY A 97 10.88 9.88 -4.24
N PHE A 98 9.70 9.78 -4.83
CA PHE A 98 9.39 9.97 -6.24
C PHE A 98 8.03 10.67 -6.37
N GLU A 99 7.72 11.26 -7.52
CA GLU A 99 6.44 11.93 -7.75
C GLU A 99 5.35 10.90 -8.11
N PRO A 100 4.35 10.63 -7.24
CA PRO A 100 3.28 9.71 -7.58
C PRO A 100 2.25 10.36 -8.52
N ILE A 101 1.65 9.56 -9.41
CA ILE A 101 0.51 10.03 -10.21
C ILE A 101 -0.70 10.13 -9.28
N VAL A 102 -1.36 11.29 -9.19
CA VAL A 102 -2.57 11.44 -8.36
C VAL A 102 -3.83 11.21 -9.20
N ASP A 103 -4.55 10.12 -8.94
CA ASP A 103 -5.79 9.73 -9.64
C ASP A 103 -6.80 9.17 -8.62
N LEU A 104 -7.35 10.06 -7.79
CA LEU A 104 -8.21 9.68 -6.68
C LEU A 104 -9.51 9.04 -7.18
N SER A 105 -9.88 7.92 -6.55
CA SER A 105 -11.08 7.14 -6.88
C SER A 105 -12.15 7.31 -5.79
N PRO A 106 -13.21 8.11 -6.04
CA PRO A 106 -14.28 8.29 -5.09
C PRO A 106 -14.92 6.96 -4.69
N GLY A 107 -15.01 6.69 -3.38
CA GLY A 107 -15.65 5.48 -2.85
C GLY A 107 -14.73 4.29 -2.61
N LEU A 108 -13.45 4.35 -2.99
CA LEU A 108 -12.47 3.29 -2.69
C LEU A 108 -12.30 3.08 -1.17
N LEU A 109 -12.50 4.13 -0.37
CA LEU A 109 -12.42 4.09 1.09
C LEU A 109 -13.82 4.20 1.70
N SER A 110 -14.44 3.06 1.96
CA SER A 110 -15.60 2.98 2.85
C SER A 110 -15.13 2.63 4.25
N PRO A 111 -15.59 3.32 5.31
CA PRO A 111 -15.30 2.91 6.68
C PRO A 111 -15.76 1.46 6.91
N PRO A 112 -15.00 0.66 7.68
CA PRO A 112 -15.39 -0.71 7.96
C PRO A 112 -16.76 -0.76 8.67
N SER A 113 -17.58 -1.72 8.27
CA SER A 113 -18.87 -2.01 8.87
C SER A 113 -18.71 -2.54 10.30
N VAL A 114 -19.80 -2.53 11.06
CA VAL A 114 -19.84 -3.10 12.41
C VAL A 114 -19.49 -4.60 12.39
N ALA A 115 -19.93 -5.32 11.36
CA ALA A 115 -19.65 -6.75 11.19
C ALA A 115 -18.16 -7.01 10.93
N GLU A 116 -17.52 -6.22 10.06
CA GLU A 116 -16.07 -6.33 9.80
C GLU A 116 -15.24 -5.99 11.04
N LEU A 117 -15.63 -4.95 11.79
CA LEU A 117 -14.97 -4.61 13.05
C LEU A 117 -15.11 -5.72 14.10
N ALA A 118 -16.28 -6.36 14.19
CA ALA A 118 -16.48 -7.50 15.08
C ALA A 118 -15.64 -8.72 14.64
N ALA A 119 -15.58 -9.00 13.33
CA ALA A 119 -14.78 -10.08 12.77
C ALA A 119 -13.28 -9.90 13.08
N ILE A 120 -12.72 -8.70 12.86
CA ILE A 120 -11.31 -8.41 13.16
C ILE A 120 -11.01 -8.60 14.66
N ARG A 121 -11.91 -8.13 15.55
CA ARG A 121 -11.74 -8.30 17.00
C ARG A 121 -11.80 -9.77 17.42
N SER A 122 -12.56 -10.59 16.71
CA SER A 122 -12.65 -12.04 16.93
C SER A 122 -11.41 -12.79 16.43
N ILE A 123 -10.91 -12.44 15.24
CA ILE A 123 -9.75 -13.09 14.60
C ILE A 123 -8.44 -12.71 15.30
N ASP A 124 -8.33 -11.46 15.76
CA ASP A 124 -7.13 -10.93 16.44
C ASP A 124 -7.47 -10.42 17.87
N PRO A 125 -7.78 -11.34 18.81
CA PRO A 125 -8.20 -10.98 20.17
C PRO A 125 -7.05 -10.42 21.01
N LEU A 126 -5.80 -10.78 20.69
CA LEU A 126 -4.60 -10.23 21.34
C LEU A 126 -4.18 -8.88 20.76
N THR A 127 -4.85 -8.41 19.72
CA THR A 127 -4.55 -7.15 19.03
C THR A 127 -3.14 -7.11 18.43
N CYS A 128 -2.61 -8.25 18.02
CA CYS A 128 -1.28 -8.41 17.42
C CYS A 128 -1.08 -7.49 16.22
N ARG A 129 -2.14 -7.18 15.46
CA ARG A 129 -2.08 -6.21 14.34
C ARG A 129 -1.55 -4.83 14.75
N ARG A 130 -1.67 -4.45 16.03
CA ARG A 130 -1.15 -3.17 16.55
C ARG A 130 0.37 -3.13 16.59
N LEU A 131 1.04 -4.28 16.64
CA LEU A 131 2.51 -4.38 16.65
C LEU A 131 3.13 -3.92 15.33
N GLU A 132 2.35 -3.92 14.24
CA GLU A 132 2.78 -3.46 12.92
C GLU A 132 3.00 -1.93 12.87
N PHE A 133 2.38 -1.19 13.78
CA PHE A 133 2.35 0.28 13.76
C PHE A 133 3.24 0.87 14.86
N ASP A 134 3.85 2.02 14.59
CA ASP A 134 4.55 2.78 15.62
C ASP A 134 3.55 3.52 16.54
N GLU A 135 4.03 4.06 17.66
CA GLU A 135 3.17 4.74 18.64
C GLU A 135 2.43 5.95 18.06
N ARG A 136 3.05 6.68 17.12
CA ARG A 136 2.44 7.84 16.47
C ARG A 136 1.28 7.36 15.60
N GLU A 137 1.48 6.32 14.82
CA GLU A 137 0.45 5.71 13.99
C GLU A 137 -0.71 5.15 14.83
N LEU A 138 -0.42 4.51 15.97
CA LEU A 138 -1.44 4.01 16.91
C LEU A 138 -2.22 5.11 17.63
N SER A 139 -1.67 6.32 17.73
CA SER A 139 -2.32 7.47 18.36
C SER A 139 -3.33 8.17 17.44
N ARG A 140 -3.26 7.91 16.13
CA ARG A 140 -4.13 8.51 15.12
C ARG A 140 -5.60 8.18 15.37
N ARG A 141 -6.47 9.17 15.18
CA ARG A 141 -7.92 9.04 15.32
C ARG A 141 -8.56 9.81 14.17
N PHE A 142 -9.54 9.19 13.52
CA PHE A 142 -10.40 9.87 12.58
C PHE A 142 -11.86 9.76 13.05
N ARG A 143 -12.65 10.79 12.77
CA ARG A 143 -14.11 10.72 12.97
C ARG A 143 -14.72 10.13 11.70
N ARG A 144 -15.57 9.12 11.87
CA ARG A 144 -16.44 8.67 10.79
C ARG A 144 -17.42 9.80 10.49
N THR A 145 -17.19 10.58 9.44
CA THR A 145 -18.24 11.41 8.88
C THR A 145 -19.23 10.47 8.21
N GLU A 146 -20.43 10.36 8.76
CA GLU A 146 -21.55 9.75 8.04
C GLU A 146 -21.71 10.55 6.75
N ARG A 147 -21.34 9.97 5.59
CA ARG A 147 -21.77 10.53 4.32
C ARG A 147 -23.29 10.43 4.37
N THR A 148 -23.95 11.57 4.54
CA THR A 148 -25.39 11.71 4.33
C THR A 148 -25.68 11.00 3.01
N ALA A 149 -26.60 10.03 3.03
CA ALA A 149 -27.09 9.42 1.81
C ALA A 149 -27.44 10.57 0.85
N CYS A 150 -26.87 10.53 -0.36
CA CYS A 150 -27.13 11.53 -1.36
C CYS A 150 -28.66 11.65 -1.49
N SER A 151 -29.22 12.81 -1.17
CA SER A 151 -30.62 13.11 -1.42
C SER A 151 -30.76 13.36 -2.91
N CYS A 152 -30.89 12.27 -3.66
CA CYS A 152 -31.44 12.27 -5.01
C CYS A 152 -32.78 11.54 -4.99
#